data_AF-A0A0K1PGK7-F1
#
_entry.id   AF-A0A0K1PGK7-F1
#
_cell.length_a   1.000
_cell.length_b   1.000
_cell.length_c   1.000
_cell.angle_alpha   90.00
_cell.angle_beta   90.00
_cell.angle_gamma   90.00
#
_symmetry.space_group_name_H-M   'P 1'
#
loop_
_entity.id
_entity.type
_entity.pdbx_description
1 polymer ?
#
loop_
_entity_poly.entity_id
_entity_poly.type
_entity_poly.pdbx_seq_one_letter_code
_entity_poly.pdbx_strand_id
1 'polypeptide(L)'
;MKILPVLSLLVAILAAGCGTSDSGPDQQDGAGGSAGSAGSAGSAGSGGTDRTGGTGGKGGDGGSDGEIPTEAEVVCRLWKNGHVENETVPWVAGADKCDHGTLSEVAIENTLRRINMFRALSGLPPVTENRDQREQQQDCAVLMNVNNFLTHEPPESFACWTQAGANGAGSSNLALGYETPGLAIHGLMADVGVESLGHRRWLLGYSLGKVGIGFAGKATCVSVFDNTGRADRAWTAFPPAGPTPIGMLSDRWGSLAAWSFHPKDKIDGAQVSMQKLPDLAEVPIERSWTRSDGAQIPDAIAWQPRRRFVAGETYRITITRPSKEAVTYDVELVDCDGN
;
A
#
# COMPACT_ATOMS: atom_id res chain seq x y z
N MET A 1 38.45 35.98 21.63
CA MET A 1 37.07 35.56 21.30
C MET A 1 37.15 34.15 20.74
N LYS A 2 36.68 33.16 21.51
CA LYS A 2 36.70 31.74 21.14
C LYS A 2 35.43 31.40 20.35
N ILE A 3 35.62 30.61 19.30
CA ILE A 3 34.65 30.12 18.32
C ILE A 3 33.75 29.08 19.00
N LEU A 4 32.42 29.16 18.81
CA LEU A 4 31.49 28.06 19.07
C LEU A 4 31.10 27.41 17.73
N PRO A 5 31.13 26.07 17.59
CA PRO A 5 30.61 25.38 16.44
C PRO A 5 29.11 25.09 16.60
N VAL A 6 28.40 25.17 15.47
CA VAL A 6 26.98 24.81 15.31
C VAL A 6 26.85 23.29 15.42
N LEU A 7 26.00 22.83 16.34
CA LEU A 7 25.71 21.42 16.58
C LEU A 7 24.64 20.95 15.59
N SER A 8 25.01 20.08 14.65
CA SER A 8 24.08 19.40 13.74
C SER A 8 23.23 18.39 14.52
N LEU A 9 21.91 18.54 14.43
CA LEU A 9 20.93 17.63 15.02
C LEU A 9 20.81 16.36 14.13
N LEU A 10 21.38 15.25 14.58
CA LEU A 10 21.12 13.92 13.99
C LEU A 10 19.72 13.46 14.39
N VAL A 11 18.84 13.23 13.41
CA VAL A 11 17.61 12.46 13.58
C VAL A 11 17.96 10.99 13.44
N ALA A 12 17.84 10.23 14.53
CA ALA A 12 18.01 8.78 14.53
C ALA A 12 16.68 8.12 14.15
N ILE A 13 16.63 7.48 12.98
CA ILE A 13 15.56 6.55 12.59
C ILE A 13 16.02 5.17 13.05
N LEU A 14 15.41 4.63 14.11
CA LEU A 14 15.63 3.24 14.52
C LEU A 14 14.65 2.33 13.77
N ALA A 15 15.20 1.36 13.05
CA ALA A 15 14.49 0.22 12.52
C ALA A 15 14.17 -0.77 13.66
N ALA A 16 12.89 -1.04 13.91
CA ALA A 16 12.47 -2.14 14.76
C ALA A 16 12.42 -3.42 13.90
N GLY A 17 13.33 -4.37 14.19
CA GLY A 17 13.32 -5.71 13.61
C GLY A 17 12.41 -6.64 14.41
N CYS A 18 11.60 -7.44 13.73
CA CYS A 18 10.75 -8.47 14.34
C CYS A 18 11.58 -9.52 15.09
N GLY A 19 11.24 -9.74 16.36
CA GLY A 19 11.64 -10.92 17.13
C GLY A 19 10.65 -12.06 16.89
N THR A 20 11.17 -13.21 16.48
CA THR A 20 10.41 -14.46 16.35
C THR A 20 10.28 -15.12 17.73
N SER A 21 9.06 -15.32 18.23
CA SER A 21 8.80 -16.22 19.35
C SER A 21 8.31 -17.58 18.84
N ASP A 22 9.14 -18.56 19.09
CA ASP A 22 8.97 -20.00 18.89
C ASP A 22 7.91 -20.56 19.86
N SER A 23 6.98 -21.36 19.37
CA SER A 23 6.08 -22.19 20.19
C SER A 23 5.61 -23.38 19.37
N GLY A 24 6.21 -24.53 19.66
CA GLY A 24 5.84 -25.85 19.12
C GLY A 24 4.48 -26.37 19.63
N PRO A 25 4.06 -27.54 19.12
CA PRO A 25 2.65 -27.86 18.94
C PRO A 25 2.08 -28.76 20.04
N ASP A 26 0.82 -28.54 20.41
CA ASP A 26 -0.01 -29.57 21.02
C ASP A 26 -1.23 -29.85 20.14
N GLN A 27 -1.32 -31.12 19.72
CA GLN A 27 -2.45 -31.75 19.06
C GLN A 27 -3.40 -32.36 20.10
N GLN A 28 -4.59 -32.71 19.58
CA GLN A 28 -5.60 -33.69 20.02
C GLN A 28 -6.86 -33.07 20.60
N ASP A 29 -7.94 -33.03 19.80
CA ASP A 29 -8.99 -34.07 19.64
C ASP A 29 -10.11 -33.76 20.65
N GLY A 30 -11.41 -33.68 20.34
CA GLY A 30 -12.23 -34.28 19.31
C GLY A 30 -13.57 -34.65 19.97
N ALA A 31 -14.64 -34.74 19.17
CA ALA A 31 -16.03 -35.13 19.50
C ALA A 31 -16.94 -34.02 20.09
N GLY A 32 -18.18 -33.82 19.64
CA GLY A 32 -19.03 -34.57 18.71
C GLY A 32 -20.50 -34.49 19.16
N GLY A 33 -21.44 -34.42 18.21
CA GLY A 33 -22.91 -34.52 18.40
C GLY A 33 -23.64 -33.25 17.95
N SER A 34 -24.26 -33.11 16.77
CA SER A 34 -25.18 -33.93 15.95
C SER A 34 -26.67 -33.80 16.30
N ALA A 35 -27.46 -33.84 15.21
CA ALA A 35 -28.92 -33.82 15.03
C ALA A 35 -29.58 -32.44 15.16
N GLY A 36 -30.31 -31.92 14.17
CA GLY A 36 -31.19 -32.48 13.12
C GLY A 36 -32.42 -31.55 13.10
N SER A 37 -33.26 -31.37 12.07
CA SER A 37 -33.51 -32.01 10.79
C SER A 37 -34.58 -31.17 10.06
N ALA A 38 -34.66 -31.34 8.73
CA ALA A 38 -35.85 -31.26 7.85
C ALA A 38 -36.59 -29.91 7.67
N GLY A 39 -37.14 -29.58 6.50
CA GLY A 39 -37.34 -30.29 5.23
C GLY A 39 -37.53 -29.26 4.08
N SER A 40 -37.16 -29.57 2.84
CA SER A 40 -37.99 -30.22 1.78
C SER A 40 -39.14 -29.30 1.33
N ALA A 41 -39.48 -29.06 0.06
CA ALA A 41 -39.22 -29.61 -1.27
C ALA A 41 -39.63 -28.48 -2.28
N GLY A 42 -39.44 -28.50 -3.59
CA GLY A 42 -38.97 -29.48 -4.56
C GLY A 42 -39.30 -28.98 -5.99
N SER A 43 -38.66 -29.64 -6.98
CA SER A 43 -39.05 -29.86 -8.39
C SER A 43 -39.40 -28.66 -9.28
N ALA A 44 -39.23 -28.68 -10.59
CA ALA A 44 -38.56 -29.53 -11.59
C ALA A 44 -38.85 -28.82 -12.94
N GLY A 45 -38.00 -28.97 -13.96
CA GLY A 45 -38.38 -28.52 -15.30
C GLY A 45 -37.22 -28.49 -16.30
N SER A 46 -37.26 -29.43 -17.23
CA SER A 46 -36.26 -29.71 -18.25
C SER A 46 -36.52 -28.98 -19.57
N GLY A 47 -35.44 -28.67 -20.31
CA GLY A 47 -35.37 -28.86 -21.77
C GLY A 47 -35.72 -27.68 -22.68
N GLY A 48 -34.89 -27.47 -23.72
CA GLY A 48 -35.31 -26.83 -24.98
C GLY A 48 -34.31 -25.86 -25.60
N THR A 49 -33.55 -26.35 -26.58
CA THR A 49 -32.87 -25.58 -27.63
C THR A 49 -33.89 -24.87 -28.54
N ASP A 50 -33.63 -23.65 -29.03
CA ASP A 50 -33.31 -23.35 -30.45
C ASP A 50 -33.24 -21.85 -30.78
N ARG A 51 -32.61 -21.56 -31.92
CA ARG A 51 -32.30 -20.26 -32.53
C ARG A 51 -33.53 -19.55 -33.17
N THR A 52 -33.48 -18.21 -33.29
CA THR A 52 -33.81 -17.35 -34.47
C THR A 52 -33.95 -15.88 -34.03
N GLY A 53 -33.20 -14.93 -34.62
CA GLY A 53 -33.68 -13.91 -35.60
C GLY A 53 -34.54 -12.81 -34.93
N GLY A 54 -34.21 -11.52 -34.85
CA GLY A 54 -33.67 -10.55 -35.82
C GLY A 54 -34.56 -9.28 -35.77
N THR A 55 -34.04 -8.14 -36.25
CA THR A 55 -34.61 -6.75 -36.27
C THR A 55 -34.21 -5.90 -35.05
N GLY A 56 -33.66 -4.69 -35.14
CA GLY A 56 -33.54 -3.76 -36.26
C GLY A 56 -33.99 -2.38 -35.79
N GLY A 57 -33.08 -1.53 -35.34
CA GLY A 57 -33.38 -0.17 -34.87
C GLY A 57 -32.15 0.74 -34.91
N LYS A 58 -31.99 1.43 -36.05
CA LYS A 58 -31.14 2.63 -36.24
C LYS A 58 -31.48 3.65 -35.14
N GLY A 59 -30.55 4.36 -34.54
CA GLY A 59 -29.55 5.23 -35.15
C GLY A 59 -29.78 6.62 -34.55
N GLY A 60 -28.95 6.96 -33.57
CA GLY A 60 -28.86 8.30 -32.98
C GLY A 60 -27.41 8.73 -33.13
N ASP A 61 -27.13 9.38 -34.26
CA ASP A 61 -25.86 10.02 -34.56
C ASP A 61 -25.77 11.28 -33.70
N GLY A 62 -24.76 11.34 -32.86
CA GLY A 62 -24.46 12.44 -31.95
C GLY A 62 -22.97 12.43 -31.69
N GLY A 63 -22.22 13.00 -32.62
CA GLY A 63 -20.76 13.03 -32.60
C GLY A 63 -20.20 13.61 -31.31
N SER A 64 -19.31 12.84 -30.70
CA SER A 64 -18.07 13.37 -30.16
C SER A 64 -16.96 12.47 -30.68
N ASP A 65 -16.07 13.01 -31.51
CA ASP A 65 -14.78 12.39 -31.82
C ASP A 65 -13.91 12.41 -30.55
N GLY A 66 -14.35 11.68 -29.53
CA GLY A 66 -13.63 11.53 -28.27
C GLY A 66 -12.47 10.59 -28.50
N GLU A 67 -11.27 11.16 -28.69
CA GLU A 67 -10.02 10.40 -28.69
C GLU A 67 -9.97 9.51 -27.44
N ILE A 68 -9.71 8.21 -27.65
CA ILE A 68 -9.57 7.27 -26.53
C ILE A 68 -8.31 7.69 -25.76
N PRO A 69 -8.41 7.96 -24.45
CA PRO A 69 -7.26 8.41 -23.69
C PRO A 69 -6.16 7.35 -23.70
N THR A 70 -4.92 7.79 -23.87
CA THR A 70 -3.71 6.98 -23.75
C THR A 70 -3.57 6.39 -22.35
N GLU A 71 -2.79 5.31 -22.20
CA GLU A 71 -2.52 4.72 -20.89
C GLU A 71 -1.86 5.74 -19.93
N ALA A 72 -0.98 6.59 -20.45
CA ALA A 72 -0.34 7.67 -19.67
C ALA A 72 -1.36 8.69 -19.15
N GLU A 73 -2.36 9.08 -19.96
CA GLU A 73 -3.43 9.99 -19.52
C GLU A 73 -4.33 9.36 -18.47
N VAL A 74 -4.64 8.06 -18.60
CA VAL A 74 -5.39 7.32 -17.59
C VAL A 74 -4.62 7.26 -16.27
N VAL A 75 -3.33 6.94 -16.32
CA VAL A 75 -2.43 6.90 -15.16
C VAL A 75 -2.30 8.27 -14.50
N CYS A 76 -2.08 9.34 -15.26
CA CYS A 76 -1.97 10.67 -14.70
C CYS A 76 -3.30 11.19 -14.13
N ARG A 77 -4.44 10.81 -14.71
CA ARG A 77 -5.76 11.11 -14.12
C ARG A 77 -5.94 10.38 -12.78
N LEU A 78 -5.58 9.10 -12.71
CA LEU A 78 -5.62 8.33 -11.47
C LEU A 78 -4.70 8.95 -10.40
N TRP A 79 -3.49 9.32 -10.79
CA TRP A 79 -2.51 10.01 -9.94
C TRP A 79 -3.08 11.31 -9.35
N LYS A 80 -3.55 12.22 -10.22
CA LYS A 80 -4.13 13.50 -9.81
C LYS A 80 -5.35 13.31 -8.91
N ASN A 81 -6.24 12.38 -9.26
CA ASN A 81 -7.42 12.08 -8.46
C ASN A 81 -7.06 11.57 -7.07
N GLY A 82 -6.07 10.68 -6.96
CA GLY A 82 -5.60 10.21 -5.65
C GLY A 82 -4.94 11.30 -4.80
N HIS A 83 -4.50 12.40 -5.41
CA HIS A 83 -3.92 13.56 -4.74
C HIS A 83 -4.93 14.62 -4.26
N VAL A 84 -6.22 14.46 -4.52
CA VAL A 84 -7.23 15.41 -4.07
C VAL A 84 -7.42 15.29 -2.56
N GLU A 85 -7.09 16.38 -1.85
CA GLU A 85 -7.31 16.58 -0.42
C GLU A 85 -8.45 17.59 -0.20
N ASN A 86 -9.67 17.09 -0.03
CA ASN A 86 -10.86 17.93 0.20
C ASN A 86 -11.02 18.40 1.65
N GLU A 87 -10.21 17.88 2.58
CA GLU A 87 -10.28 18.22 4.00
C GLU A 87 -9.04 19.00 4.41
N THR A 88 -9.26 20.18 4.99
CA THR A 88 -8.17 21.07 5.42
C THR A 88 -7.87 20.94 6.91
N VAL A 89 -8.82 20.40 7.68
CA VAL A 89 -8.66 20.11 9.11
C VAL A 89 -9.00 18.63 9.31
N PRO A 90 -8.06 17.71 9.02
CA PRO A 90 -8.35 16.28 9.03
C PRO A 90 -8.72 15.75 10.42
N TRP A 91 -8.22 16.38 11.48
CA TRP A 91 -8.51 16.00 12.85
C TRP A 91 -8.64 17.21 13.75
N VAL A 92 -9.63 17.17 14.65
CA VAL A 92 -9.83 18.14 15.72
C VAL A 92 -9.50 17.46 17.03
N ALA A 93 -8.60 18.05 17.82
CA ALA A 93 -8.23 17.54 19.13
C ALA A 93 -9.43 17.51 20.10
N GLY A 94 -9.44 16.54 21.01
CA GLY A 94 -10.42 16.51 22.10
C GLY A 94 -10.12 17.52 23.22
N ALA A 95 -10.87 17.43 24.32
CA ALA A 95 -10.73 18.35 25.44
C ALA A 95 -9.46 18.08 26.27
N ASP A 96 -9.07 16.81 26.39
CA ASP A 96 -7.81 16.34 26.95
C ASP A 96 -6.87 15.81 25.85
N LYS A 97 -5.56 15.83 26.12
CA LYS A 97 -4.53 15.30 25.21
C LYS A 97 -4.67 13.80 24.92
N CYS A 98 -5.32 13.04 25.80
CA CYS A 98 -5.58 11.61 25.65
C CYS A 98 -6.93 11.30 24.99
N ASP A 99 -7.77 12.31 24.73
CA ASP A 99 -9.02 12.11 24.02
C ASP A 99 -8.77 11.74 22.55
N HIS A 100 -9.64 10.92 21.98
CA HIS A 100 -9.55 10.47 20.60
C HIS A 100 -9.62 11.64 19.61
N GLY A 101 -10.25 12.74 20.02
CA GLY A 101 -10.62 13.85 19.16
C GLY A 101 -11.65 13.42 18.12
N THR A 102 -11.68 14.12 16.98
CA THR A 102 -12.60 13.82 15.88
C THR A 102 -11.83 13.82 14.57
N LEU A 103 -11.71 12.64 13.96
CA LEU A 103 -11.19 12.47 12.61
C LEU A 103 -12.32 12.72 11.60
N SER A 104 -12.07 13.57 10.61
CA SER A 104 -13.03 13.89 9.56
C SER A 104 -13.30 12.68 8.66
N GLU A 105 -14.57 12.42 8.34
CA GLU A 105 -14.96 11.44 7.33
C GLU A 105 -14.34 11.76 5.97
N VAL A 106 -14.23 13.04 5.61
CA VAL A 106 -13.62 13.46 4.34
C VAL A 106 -12.13 13.15 4.33
N ALA A 107 -11.43 13.26 5.47
CA ALA A 107 -10.03 12.86 5.57
C ALA A 107 -9.84 11.34 5.42
N ILE A 108 -10.77 10.54 5.97
CA ILE A 108 -10.79 9.08 5.78
C ILE A 108 -10.98 8.75 4.30
N GLU A 109 -11.95 9.40 3.63
CA GLU A 109 -12.19 9.22 2.20
C GLU A 109 -10.98 9.61 1.34
N ASN A 110 -10.31 10.74 1.64
CA ASN A 110 -9.09 11.13 0.93
C ASN A 110 -7.96 10.12 1.13
N THR A 111 -7.82 9.57 2.34
CA THR A 111 -6.84 8.53 2.65
C THR A 111 -7.12 7.24 1.89
N LEU A 112 -8.37 6.79 1.84
CA LEU A 112 -8.78 5.63 1.04
C LEU A 112 -8.54 5.87 -0.45
N ARG A 113 -8.87 7.06 -0.96
CA ARG A 113 -8.63 7.47 -2.35
C ARG A 113 -7.15 7.36 -2.70
N ARG A 114 -6.28 7.82 -1.80
CA ARG A 114 -4.83 7.73 -1.92
C ARG A 114 -4.32 6.29 -1.94
N ILE A 115 -4.76 5.46 -0.99
CA ILE A 115 -4.40 4.02 -0.95
C ILE A 115 -4.85 3.33 -2.25
N ASN A 116 -6.09 3.58 -2.65
CA ASN A 116 -6.70 2.95 -3.83
C ASN A 116 -6.08 3.44 -5.14
N MET A 117 -5.57 4.67 -5.20
CA MET A 117 -4.75 5.14 -6.33
C MET A 117 -3.51 4.26 -6.50
N PHE A 118 -2.71 4.06 -5.45
CA PHE A 118 -1.51 3.22 -5.53
C PHE A 118 -1.86 1.77 -5.87
N ARG A 119 -2.91 1.22 -5.26
CA ARG A 119 -3.37 -0.14 -5.55
C ARG A 119 -3.82 -0.29 -7.00
N ALA A 120 -4.57 0.67 -7.53
CA ALA A 120 -5.01 0.67 -8.92
C ALA A 120 -3.83 0.80 -9.90
N LEU A 121 -2.83 1.63 -9.61
CA LEU A 121 -1.59 1.72 -10.40
C LEU A 121 -0.83 0.38 -10.43
N SER A 122 -0.87 -0.39 -9.33
CA SER A 122 -0.32 -1.75 -9.28
C SER A 122 -1.27 -2.85 -9.79
N GLY A 123 -2.45 -2.48 -10.32
CA GLY A 123 -3.47 -3.41 -10.81
C GLY A 123 -4.12 -4.27 -9.72
N LEU A 124 -4.12 -3.81 -8.48
CA LEU A 124 -4.76 -4.45 -7.34
C LEU A 124 -6.18 -3.91 -7.11
N PRO A 125 -7.11 -4.74 -6.57
CA PRO A 125 -8.45 -4.29 -6.24
C PRO A 125 -8.41 -3.22 -5.13
N PRO A 126 -9.38 -2.29 -5.09
CA PRO A 126 -9.44 -1.28 -4.04
C PRO A 126 -9.72 -1.92 -2.67
N VAL A 127 -9.30 -1.23 -1.61
CA VAL A 127 -9.73 -1.48 -0.24
C VAL A 127 -10.91 -0.60 0.13
N THR A 128 -11.66 -1.07 1.12
CA THR A 128 -12.71 -0.30 1.80
C THR A 128 -12.30 0.00 3.23
N GLU A 129 -13.05 0.88 3.88
CA GLU A 129 -12.82 1.15 5.29
C GLU A 129 -13.26 -0.02 6.19
N ASN A 130 -12.45 -0.33 7.20
CA ASN A 130 -12.87 -1.12 8.35
C ASN A 130 -13.36 -0.20 9.47
N ARG A 131 -14.67 0.10 9.49
CA ARG A 131 -15.27 0.96 10.51
C ARG A 131 -15.16 0.40 11.93
N ASP A 132 -15.13 -0.93 12.07
CA ASP A 132 -15.01 -1.59 13.38
C ASP A 132 -13.65 -1.34 14.04
N GLN A 133 -12.63 -0.93 13.27
CA GLN A 133 -11.30 -0.60 13.77
C GLN A 133 -11.06 0.90 13.95
N ARG A 134 -12.07 1.75 13.72
CA ARG A 134 -11.86 3.20 13.70
C ARG A 134 -11.42 3.75 15.05
N GLU A 135 -12.10 3.37 16.12
CA GLU A 135 -11.72 3.79 17.48
C GLU A 135 -10.31 3.29 17.82
N GLN A 136 -10.04 2.00 17.59
CA GLN A 136 -8.73 1.40 17.83
C GLN A 136 -7.59 2.14 17.09
N GLN A 137 -7.80 2.52 15.82
CA GLN A 137 -6.78 3.22 15.05
C GLN A 137 -6.64 4.69 15.45
N GLN A 138 -7.72 5.31 15.89
CA GLN A 138 -7.67 6.65 16.44
C GLN A 138 -6.89 6.68 17.77
N ASP A 139 -7.06 5.69 18.65
CA ASP A 139 -6.27 5.52 19.88
C ASP A 139 -4.79 5.37 19.56
N CYS A 140 -4.46 4.55 18.56
CA CYS A 140 -3.09 4.39 18.09
C CYS A 140 -2.51 5.74 17.64
N ALA A 141 -3.26 6.51 16.85
CA ALA A 141 -2.78 7.79 16.35
C ALA A 141 -2.55 8.79 17.49
N VAL A 142 -3.46 8.88 18.46
CA VAL A 142 -3.29 9.73 19.66
C VAL A 142 -2.08 9.27 20.48
N LEU A 143 -1.93 7.96 20.71
CA LEU A 143 -0.80 7.37 21.43
C LEU A 143 0.55 7.75 20.78
N MET A 144 0.67 7.60 19.47
CA MET A 144 1.89 7.97 18.73
C MET A 144 2.11 9.49 18.71
N ASN A 145 1.04 10.28 18.57
CA ASN A 145 1.10 11.74 18.53
C ASN A 145 1.57 12.34 19.86
N VAL A 146 0.98 11.92 20.98
CA VAL A 146 1.30 12.46 22.31
C VAL A 146 2.73 12.14 22.72
N ASN A 147 3.23 10.96 22.35
CA ASN A 147 4.60 10.54 22.68
C ASN A 147 5.61 10.98 21.61
N ASN A 148 5.15 11.50 20.46
CA ASN A 148 5.99 11.88 19.31
C ASN A 148 7.03 10.79 18.96
N PHE A 149 6.57 9.54 18.97
CA PHE A 149 7.41 8.36 18.80
C PHE A 149 6.61 7.26 18.10
N LEU A 150 7.24 6.53 17.17
CA LEU A 150 6.63 5.41 16.47
C LEU A 150 7.17 4.08 17.01
N THR A 151 6.27 3.18 17.38
CA THR A 151 6.59 1.81 17.75
C THR A 151 5.38 0.91 17.54
N HIS A 152 5.61 -0.32 17.08
CA HIS A 152 4.55 -1.33 16.98
C HIS A 152 4.23 -1.97 18.35
N GLU A 153 5.12 -1.79 19.34
CA GLU A 153 4.99 -2.32 20.69
C GLU A 153 5.13 -1.17 21.70
N PRO A 154 4.13 -0.27 21.80
CA PRO A 154 4.19 0.82 22.76
C PRO A 154 4.12 0.27 24.19
N PRO A 155 5.10 0.58 25.05
CA PRO A 155 5.07 0.14 26.44
C PRO A 155 3.97 0.87 27.21
N GLU A 156 3.42 0.22 28.25
CA GLU A 156 2.39 0.80 29.13
C GLU A 156 2.80 2.12 29.82
N SER A 157 4.11 2.42 29.85
CA SER A 157 4.64 3.68 30.38
C SER A 157 4.43 4.90 29.46
N PHE A 158 3.98 4.70 28.22
CA PHE A 158 3.66 5.79 27.30
C PHE A 158 2.50 6.63 27.83
N ALA A 159 2.54 7.94 27.60
CA ALA A 159 1.42 8.81 27.91
C ALA A 159 0.21 8.43 27.04
N CYS A 160 -0.99 8.45 27.63
CA CYS A 160 -2.24 8.08 26.96
C CYS A 160 -2.24 6.63 26.41
N TRP A 161 -1.44 5.74 27.00
CA TRP A 161 -1.47 4.34 26.63
C TRP A 161 -2.82 3.70 26.95
N THR A 162 -3.35 2.97 25.98
CA THR A 162 -4.50 2.09 26.13
C THR A 162 -4.18 0.77 25.43
N GLN A 163 -4.82 -0.33 25.87
CA GLN A 163 -4.68 -1.61 25.19
C GLN A 163 -5.15 -1.54 23.73
N ALA A 164 -6.22 -0.78 23.45
CA ALA A 164 -6.73 -0.59 22.11
C ALA A 164 -5.72 0.15 21.21
N GLY A 165 -5.11 1.24 21.70
CA GLY A 165 -4.06 1.95 20.97
C GLY A 165 -2.81 1.09 20.72
N ALA A 166 -2.40 0.28 21.69
CA ALA A 166 -1.31 -0.67 21.54
C ALA A 166 -1.61 -1.75 20.48
N ASN A 167 -2.83 -2.32 20.50
CA ASN A 167 -3.27 -3.27 19.48
C ASN A 167 -3.36 -2.62 18.10
N GLY A 168 -3.79 -1.36 18.03
CA GLY A 168 -3.77 -0.55 16.81
C GLY A 168 -2.36 -0.40 16.27
N ALA A 169 -1.40 -0.07 17.13
CA ALA A 169 0.01 0.07 16.75
C ALA A 169 0.62 -1.22 16.17
N GLY A 170 0.35 -2.35 16.81
CA GLY A 170 0.89 -3.65 16.41
C GLY A 170 0.32 -4.22 15.10
N SER A 171 -0.79 -3.67 14.59
CA SER A 171 -1.47 -4.14 13.37
C SER A 171 -1.45 -3.13 12.22
N SER A 172 -0.73 -2.03 12.39
CA SER A 172 -0.79 -0.88 11.50
C SER A 172 0.54 -0.53 10.86
N ASN A 173 0.46 0.05 9.68
CA ASN A 173 1.51 0.93 9.19
C ASN A 173 1.45 2.25 9.97
N LEU A 174 2.60 2.70 10.49
CA LEU A 174 2.70 3.85 11.35
C LEU A 174 3.49 4.97 10.66
N ALA A 175 2.98 6.19 10.70
CA ALA A 175 3.68 7.35 10.18
C ALA A 175 3.59 8.53 11.14
N LEU A 176 4.61 9.39 11.13
CA LEU A 176 4.70 10.59 11.95
C LEU A 176 5.30 11.73 11.13
N GLY A 177 4.78 12.95 11.33
CA GLY A 177 5.33 14.17 10.73
C GLY A 177 4.61 14.64 9.46
N TYR A 178 3.48 14.03 9.11
CA TYR A 178 2.68 14.41 7.93
C TYR A 178 1.47 15.26 8.33
N GLU A 179 1.12 16.26 7.53
CA GLU A 179 0.03 17.20 7.80
C GLU A 179 -1.35 16.60 7.51
N THR A 180 -1.42 15.59 6.64
CA THR A 180 -2.64 14.83 6.35
C THR A 180 -2.34 13.33 6.37
N PRO A 181 -3.33 12.49 6.67
CA PRO A 181 -3.18 11.04 6.54
C PRO A 181 -2.92 10.61 5.08
N GLY A 182 -3.46 11.32 4.08
CA GLY A 182 -3.17 11.06 2.68
C GLY A 182 -1.70 11.28 2.31
N LEU A 183 -1.05 12.31 2.84
CA LEU A 183 0.39 12.52 2.68
C LEU A 183 1.21 11.44 3.39
N ALA A 184 0.74 10.96 4.55
CA ALA A 184 1.37 9.84 5.25
C ALA A 184 1.38 8.56 4.40
N ILE A 185 0.29 8.24 3.68
CA ILE A 185 0.26 7.09 2.76
C ILE A 185 1.31 7.23 1.65
N HIS A 186 1.52 8.42 1.08
CA HIS A 186 2.57 8.62 0.08
C HIS A 186 3.95 8.30 0.67
N GLY A 187 4.22 8.77 1.89
CA GLY A 187 5.45 8.44 2.62
C GLY A 187 5.62 6.94 2.88
N LEU A 188 4.56 6.27 3.34
CA LEU A 188 4.52 4.83 3.57
C LEU A 188 4.73 4.03 2.28
N MET A 189 4.25 4.53 1.14
CA MET A 189 4.47 3.92 -0.17
C MET A 189 5.88 4.17 -0.70
N ALA A 190 6.45 5.38 -0.51
CA ALA A 190 7.84 5.66 -0.85
C ALA A 190 8.80 4.80 0.00
N ASP A 191 8.44 4.56 1.27
CA ASP A 191 9.09 3.63 2.21
C ASP A 191 10.61 3.85 2.34
N VAL A 192 11.01 5.12 2.23
CA VAL A 192 12.41 5.54 2.27
C VAL A 192 13.00 5.26 3.66
N GLY A 193 14.17 4.63 3.69
CA GLY A 193 14.86 4.28 4.93
C GLY A 193 14.31 3.05 5.65
N VAL A 194 13.31 2.37 5.09
CA VAL A 194 12.73 1.15 5.66
C VAL A 194 13.24 -0.07 4.91
N GLU A 195 14.17 -0.76 5.54
CA GLU A 195 14.88 -1.89 4.93
C GLU A 195 13.95 -3.07 4.54
N SER A 196 12.85 -3.28 5.26
CA SER A 196 11.87 -4.33 4.95
C SER A 196 10.93 -3.97 3.80
N LEU A 197 10.83 -2.68 3.45
CA LEU A 197 9.73 -2.12 2.66
C LEU A 197 8.35 -2.55 3.18
N GLY A 198 8.23 -2.74 4.50
CA GLY A 198 7.07 -3.35 5.13
C GLY A 198 5.79 -2.58 4.87
N HIS A 199 5.84 -1.24 4.91
CA HIS A 199 4.66 -0.42 4.75
C HIS A 199 4.06 -0.56 3.35
N ARG A 200 4.91 -0.43 2.34
CA ARG A 200 4.52 -0.61 0.93
C ARG A 200 4.00 -2.01 0.67
N ARG A 201 4.70 -3.04 1.17
CA ARG A 201 4.33 -4.45 0.97
C ARG A 201 2.97 -4.78 1.57
N TRP A 202 2.67 -4.23 2.75
CA TRP A 202 1.35 -4.36 3.37
C TRP A 202 0.25 -3.66 2.55
N LEU A 203 0.47 -2.41 2.13
CA LEU A 203 -0.52 -1.66 1.32
C LEU A 203 -0.77 -2.27 -0.06
N LEU A 204 0.24 -2.91 -0.65
CA LEU A 204 0.15 -3.67 -1.90
C LEU A 204 -0.14 -5.17 -1.67
N GLY A 205 -0.58 -5.54 -0.46
CA GLY A 205 -0.92 -6.91 -0.10
C GLY A 205 -2.06 -7.49 -0.94
N TYR A 206 -1.93 -8.76 -1.30
CA TYR A 206 -2.86 -9.49 -2.18
C TYR A 206 -4.16 -9.89 -1.48
N SER A 207 -4.12 -9.99 -0.16
CA SER A 207 -5.26 -10.34 0.68
C SER A 207 -5.87 -9.13 1.40
N LEU A 208 -5.29 -7.94 1.21
CA LEU A 208 -5.79 -6.71 1.81
C LEU A 208 -7.07 -6.26 1.07
N GLY A 209 -8.18 -6.23 1.80
CA GLY A 209 -9.50 -5.76 1.34
C GLY A 209 -10.09 -4.65 2.20
N LYS A 210 -9.66 -4.53 3.47
CA LYS A 210 -10.10 -3.48 4.39
C LYS A 210 -8.94 -2.83 5.14
N VAL A 211 -9.09 -1.55 5.47
CA VAL A 211 -8.16 -0.78 6.32
C VAL A 211 -8.92 0.08 7.32
N GLY A 212 -8.48 0.09 8.57
CA GLY A 212 -8.87 1.07 9.59
C GLY A 212 -7.90 2.25 9.56
N ILE A 213 -8.40 3.47 9.75
CA ILE A 213 -7.60 4.69 9.63
C ILE A 213 -7.77 5.52 10.90
N GLY A 214 -6.64 5.93 11.48
CA GLY A 214 -6.56 6.90 12.56
C GLY A 214 -5.56 7.99 12.24
N PHE A 215 -5.86 9.21 12.66
CA PHE A 215 -4.99 10.36 12.48
C PHE A 215 -5.14 11.34 13.64
N ALA A 216 -4.04 11.75 14.26
CA ALA A 216 -4.03 12.72 15.34
C ALA A 216 -2.78 13.59 15.23
N GLY A 217 -2.96 14.92 15.19
CA GLY A 217 -1.88 15.88 15.02
C GLY A 217 -1.06 15.65 13.75
N LYS A 218 0.01 14.85 13.85
CA LYS A 218 0.85 14.43 12.72
C LYS A 218 1.12 12.92 12.66
N ALA A 219 0.48 12.14 13.53
CA ALA A 219 0.60 10.70 13.57
C ALA A 219 -0.55 10.04 12.79
N THR A 220 -0.21 9.01 12.02
CA THR A 220 -1.17 8.21 11.26
C THR A 220 -0.98 6.74 11.61
N CYS A 221 -2.09 6.04 11.89
CA CYS A 221 -2.12 4.59 12.01
C CYS A 221 -3.10 4.03 10.96
N VAL A 222 -2.62 3.10 10.13
CA VAL A 222 -3.44 2.44 9.10
C VAL A 222 -3.36 0.95 9.31
N SER A 223 -4.47 0.32 9.70
CA SER A 223 -4.50 -1.13 9.89
C SER A 223 -4.29 -1.84 8.56
N VAL A 224 -3.42 -2.84 8.57
CA VAL A 224 -3.04 -3.60 7.37
C VAL A 224 -3.13 -5.11 7.55
N PHE A 225 -3.42 -5.56 8.78
CA PHE A 225 -3.69 -6.97 9.05
C PHE A 225 -5.15 -7.27 8.70
N ASP A 226 -5.36 -7.66 7.45
CA ASP A 226 -6.65 -8.07 6.91
C ASP A 226 -6.44 -9.13 5.83
N ASN A 227 -7.41 -10.04 5.72
CA ASN A 227 -7.41 -11.14 4.76
C ASN A 227 -8.73 -11.27 3.99
N THR A 228 -9.55 -10.22 4.00
CA THR A 228 -10.87 -10.23 3.35
C THR A 228 -10.79 -9.88 1.86
N GLY A 229 -9.65 -9.35 1.40
CA GLY A 229 -9.38 -9.06 0.00
C GLY A 229 -8.89 -10.26 -0.79
N ARG A 230 -8.90 -10.13 -2.12
CA ARG A 230 -8.36 -11.13 -3.04
C ARG A 230 -7.86 -10.49 -4.32
N ALA A 231 -6.58 -10.67 -4.61
CA ALA A 231 -5.97 -10.31 -5.89
C ALA A 231 -5.56 -11.56 -6.70
N ASP A 232 -5.91 -11.56 -7.98
CA ASP A 232 -5.61 -12.64 -8.92
C ASP A 232 -4.30 -12.43 -9.70
N ARG A 233 -3.55 -11.38 -9.36
CA ARG A 233 -2.22 -11.13 -9.94
C ARG A 233 -1.21 -12.21 -9.52
N ALA A 234 -0.31 -12.55 -10.42
CA ALA A 234 0.85 -13.39 -10.10
C ALA A 234 1.99 -12.61 -9.45
N TRP A 235 2.09 -11.31 -9.75
CA TRP A 235 3.07 -10.40 -9.21
C TRP A 235 2.60 -8.93 -9.30
N THR A 236 3.20 -8.08 -8.49
CA THR A 236 3.10 -6.61 -8.52
C THR A 236 4.50 -6.01 -8.42
N ALA A 237 4.63 -4.75 -8.79
CA ALA A 237 5.89 -4.02 -8.68
C ALA A 237 5.62 -2.57 -8.29
N PHE A 238 6.64 -1.96 -7.71
CA PHE A 238 6.72 -0.53 -7.48
C PHE A 238 8.07 -0.06 -8.03
N PRO A 239 8.10 0.70 -9.13
CA PRO A 239 6.99 1.06 -10.01
C PRO A 239 6.26 -0.10 -10.67
N PRO A 240 4.98 0.07 -11.04
CA PRO A 240 4.26 -0.91 -11.86
C PRO A 240 4.76 -0.91 -13.31
N ALA A 241 4.37 -1.94 -14.07
CA ALA A 241 4.61 -2.00 -15.51
C ALA A 241 3.75 -0.96 -16.26
N GLY A 242 4.30 -0.38 -17.32
CA GLY A 242 3.67 0.66 -18.14
C GLY A 242 3.93 2.08 -17.61
N PRO A 243 3.08 3.05 -18.00
CA PRO A 243 3.19 4.43 -17.53
C PRO A 243 3.15 4.53 -16.01
N THR A 244 4.14 5.22 -15.44
CA THR A 244 4.30 5.45 -14.00
C THR A 244 4.56 6.93 -13.73
N PRO A 245 3.75 7.59 -12.88
CA PRO A 245 4.02 8.95 -12.42
C PRO A 245 5.40 9.03 -11.75
N ILE A 246 6.28 9.87 -12.27
CA ILE A 246 7.64 10.02 -11.73
C ILE A 246 7.64 10.47 -10.26
N GLY A 247 6.61 11.21 -9.83
CA GLY A 247 6.40 11.61 -8.43
C GLY A 247 6.23 10.44 -7.45
N MET A 248 5.94 9.22 -7.94
CA MET A 248 5.96 8.00 -7.12
C MET A 248 7.35 7.61 -6.64
N LEU A 249 8.40 8.02 -7.37
CA LEU A 249 9.77 7.55 -7.13
C LEU A 249 10.49 8.30 -6.03
N SER A 250 9.80 9.20 -5.32
CA SER A 250 10.35 9.95 -4.21
C SER A 250 9.34 10.17 -3.11
N ASP A 251 9.84 10.29 -1.88
CA ASP A 251 9.06 10.86 -0.79
C ASP A 251 8.84 12.38 -1.00
N ARG A 252 8.05 12.99 -0.11
CA ARG A 252 7.77 14.44 -0.11
C ARG A 252 9.03 15.32 0.08
N TRP A 253 10.13 14.75 0.56
CA TRP A 253 11.38 15.47 0.81
C TRP A 253 12.38 15.29 -0.35
N GLY A 254 12.00 14.55 -1.40
CA GLY A 254 12.81 14.32 -2.59
C GLY A 254 13.83 13.18 -2.45
N SER A 255 13.73 12.38 -1.39
CA SER A 255 14.53 11.17 -1.23
C SER A 255 14.00 10.09 -2.15
N LEU A 256 14.89 9.36 -2.82
CA LEU A 256 14.50 8.34 -3.79
C LEU A 256 13.96 7.10 -3.10
N ALA A 257 12.81 6.63 -3.55
CA ALA A 257 12.25 5.35 -3.16
C ALA A 257 13.04 4.20 -3.82
N ALA A 258 13.23 3.12 -3.08
CA ALA A 258 13.71 1.86 -3.67
C ALA A 258 12.65 1.31 -4.62
N TRP A 259 13.07 0.64 -5.69
CA TRP A 259 12.19 -0.13 -6.55
C TRP A 259 11.97 -1.51 -5.94
N SER A 260 10.83 -2.14 -6.19
CA SER A 260 10.51 -3.45 -5.64
C SER A 260 9.61 -4.28 -6.54
N PHE A 261 9.78 -5.59 -6.46
CA PHE A 261 8.96 -6.59 -7.15
C PHE A 261 8.46 -7.61 -6.13
N HIS A 262 7.15 -7.88 -6.18
CA HIS A 262 6.42 -8.67 -5.20
C HIS A 262 5.69 -9.82 -5.89
N PRO A 263 6.27 -11.03 -5.94
CA PRO A 263 5.53 -12.19 -6.42
C PRO A 263 4.46 -12.62 -5.42
N LYS A 264 3.41 -13.28 -5.91
CA LYS A 264 2.42 -13.95 -5.06
C LYS A 264 2.99 -15.22 -4.41
N ASP A 265 3.99 -15.83 -5.04
CA ASP A 265 4.79 -16.93 -4.48
C ASP A 265 6.11 -16.40 -3.87
N LYS A 266 7.07 -17.29 -3.59
CA LYS A 266 8.32 -16.95 -2.89
C LYS A 266 9.34 -16.22 -3.78
N ILE A 267 10.24 -15.48 -3.13
CA ILE A 267 11.29 -14.66 -3.79
C ILE A 267 12.71 -15.25 -3.66
N ASP A 268 12.86 -16.47 -3.16
CA ASP A 268 14.17 -17.05 -2.88
C ASP A 268 15.09 -17.05 -4.10
N GLY A 269 16.33 -16.61 -3.91
CA GLY A 269 17.35 -16.54 -4.96
C GLY A 269 17.05 -15.55 -6.09
N ALA A 270 16.09 -14.64 -5.92
CA ALA A 270 15.78 -13.66 -6.95
C ALA A 270 16.96 -12.74 -7.27
N GLN A 271 17.09 -12.39 -8.54
CA GLN A 271 17.99 -11.34 -9.02
C GLN A 271 17.23 -10.36 -9.89
N VAL A 272 17.75 -9.14 -9.99
CA VAL A 272 17.17 -8.06 -10.80
C VAL A 272 18.24 -7.44 -11.69
N SER A 273 17.86 -7.18 -12.93
CA SER A 273 18.59 -6.30 -13.85
C SER A 273 17.68 -5.19 -14.36
N MET A 274 18.28 -4.06 -14.71
CA MET A 274 17.60 -2.86 -15.19
C MET A 274 18.36 -2.31 -16.39
N GLN A 275 17.65 -2.02 -17.47
CA GLN A 275 18.21 -1.45 -18.70
C GLN A 275 17.36 -0.27 -19.14
N LYS A 276 17.99 0.77 -19.68
CA LYS A 276 17.30 1.90 -20.30
C LYS A 276 16.94 1.55 -21.74
N LEU A 277 15.73 1.90 -22.17
CA LEU A 277 15.29 1.76 -23.56
C LEU A 277 15.52 3.06 -24.35
N PRO A 278 15.65 2.98 -25.70
CA PRO A 278 15.57 1.77 -26.54
C PRO A 278 16.89 1.02 -26.73
N ASP A 279 18.02 1.58 -26.30
CA ASP A 279 19.37 1.05 -26.57
C ASP A 279 19.78 -0.12 -25.66
N LEU A 280 18.95 -0.46 -24.67
CA LEU A 280 19.20 -1.49 -23.65
C LEU A 280 20.48 -1.21 -22.85
N ALA A 281 20.85 0.06 -22.69
CA ALA A 281 21.98 0.45 -21.86
C ALA A 281 21.77 0.00 -20.40
N GLU A 282 22.71 -0.74 -19.83
CA GLU A 282 22.61 -1.21 -18.45
C GLU A 282 22.54 -0.04 -17.47
N VAL A 283 21.63 -0.15 -16.50
CA VAL A 283 21.50 0.78 -15.38
C VAL A 283 22.09 0.12 -14.14
N PRO A 284 23.23 0.63 -13.61
CA PRO A 284 23.83 0.05 -12.43
C PRO A 284 22.91 0.11 -11.21
N ILE A 285 22.74 -1.06 -10.56
CA ILE A 285 22.03 -1.21 -9.31
C ILE A 285 23.06 -1.12 -8.17
N GLU A 286 22.88 -0.15 -7.27
CA GLU A 286 23.76 0.05 -6.11
C GLU A 286 23.70 -1.14 -5.17
N ARG A 287 22.47 -1.57 -4.93
CA ARG A 287 22.12 -2.55 -3.93
C ARG A 287 20.83 -3.22 -4.35
N SER A 288 20.77 -4.52 -4.16
CA SER A 288 19.53 -5.30 -4.19
C SER A 288 19.48 -6.20 -2.95
N TRP A 289 18.26 -6.50 -2.50
CA TRP A 289 18.03 -7.36 -1.35
C TRP A 289 16.65 -8.00 -1.42
N THR A 290 16.53 -9.19 -0.85
CA THR A 290 15.24 -9.87 -0.71
C THR A 290 14.69 -9.72 0.69
N ARG A 291 13.36 -9.75 0.80
CA ARG A 291 12.62 -9.73 2.06
C ARG A 291 11.51 -10.77 2.03
N SER A 292 11.47 -11.59 3.08
CA SER A 292 10.44 -12.61 3.33
C SER A 292 10.13 -12.55 4.81
N ASP A 293 8.92 -12.08 5.18
CA ASP A 293 8.59 -11.72 6.57
C ASP A 293 7.35 -12.48 7.09
N GLY A 294 7.21 -13.75 6.69
CA GLY A 294 6.14 -14.63 7.22
C GLY A 294 4.80 -14.51 6.49
N ALA A 295 3.73 -15.02 7.12
CA ALA A 295 2.43 -15.18 6.46
C ALA A 295 1.71 -13.84 6.24
N GLN A 296 1.15 -13.65 5.03
CA GLN A 296 0.28 -12.56 4.56
C GLN A 296 0.95 -11.29 4.01
N ILE A 297 2.17 -10.94 4.43
CA ILE A 297 2.95 -9.89 3.75
C ILE A 297 3.63 -10.47 2.50
N PRO A 298 3.50 -9.86 1.30
CA PRO A 298 4.14 -10.38 0.10
C PRO A 298 5.66 -10.40 0.25
N ASP A 299 6.32 -11.46 -0.19
CA ASP A 299 7.77 -11.47 -0.35
C ASP A 299 8.19 -10.38 -1.37
N ALA A 300 9.44 -9.90 -1.31
CA ALA A 300 9.91 -8.86 -2.20
C ALA A 300 11.38 -9.02 -2.57
N ILE A 301 11.74 -8.65 -3.80
CA ILE A 301 13.10 -8.20 -4.12
C ILE A 301 13.03 -6.69 -4.31
N ALA A 302 13.94 -5.98 -3.66
CA ALA A 302 14.07 -4.54 -3.71
C ALA A 302 15.44 -4.14 -4.25
N TRP A 303 15.51 -3.00 -4.91
CA TRP A 303 16.78 -2.48 -5.43
C TRP A 303 16.80 -0.96 -5.53
N GLN A 304 18.00 -0.39 -5.42
CA GLN A 304 18.24 1.05 -5.57
C GLN A 304 19.10 1.33 -6.80
N PRO A 305 18.56 1.95 -7.85
CA PRO A 305 19.34 2.38 -9.01
C PRO A 305 20.25 3.58 -8.68
N ARG A 306 21.48 3.60 -9.21
CA ARG A 306 22.49 4.66 -8.96
C ARG A 306 22.25 5.93 -9.77
N ARG A 307 21.04 6.47 -9.77
CA ARG A 307 20.73 7.69 -10.52
C ARG A 307 19.43 8.35 -10.10
N ARG A 308 19.28 9.62 -10.50
CA ARG A 308 17.98 10.25 -10.63
C ARG A 308 17.33 9.85 -11.95
N PHE A 309 16.01 9.86 -11.94
CA PHE A 309 15.16 9.54 -13.07
C PHE A 309 14.61 10.82 -13.71
N VAL A 310 14.30 10.74 -15.01
CA VAL A 310 13.69 11.84 -15.76
C VAL A 310 12.42 11.33 -16.44
N ALA A 311 11.38 12.16 -16.49
CA ALA A 311 10.16 11.82 -17.23
C ALA A 311 10.47 11.65 -18.73
N GLY A 312 9.72 10.76 -19.38
CA GLY A 312 9.97 10.32 -20.75
C GLY A 312 11.01 9.21 -20.88
N GLU A 313 11.71 8.81 -19.81
CA GLU A 313 12.60 7.65 -19.82
C GLU A 313 11.81 6.35 -19.61
N THR A 314 12.18 5.31 -20.36
CA THR A 314 11.64 3.96 -20.20
C THR A 314 12.73 2.99 -19.75
N TYR A 315 12.38 2.11 -18.81
CA TYR A 315 13.29 1.11 -18.26
C TYR A 315 12.72 -0.29 -18.35
N ARG A 316 13.51 -1.21 -18.89
CA ARG A 316 13.23 -2.64 -18.85
C ARG A 316 13.80 -3.25 -17.59
N ILE A 317 12.93 -3.87 -16.80
CA ILE A 317 13.28 -4.62 -15.60
C ILE A 317 13.17 -6.10 -15.91
N THR A 318 14.18 -6.88 -15.53
CA THR A 318 14.12 -8.34 -15.60
C THR A 318 14.39 -8.94 -14.23
N ILE A 319 13.44 -9.77 -13.77
CA ILE A 319 13.54 -10.52 -12.53
C ILE A 319 13.76 -11.99 -12.87
N THR A 320 14.85 -12.56 -12.38
CA THR A 320 15.12 -14.00 -12.51
C THR A 320 15.00 -14.67 -11.15
N ARG A 321 14.51 -15.90 -11.13
CA ARG A 321 14.39 -16.74 -9.93
C ARG A 321 14.72 -18.19 -10.27
N PRO A 322 15.31 -18.97 -9.36
CA PRO A 322 15.58 -20.39 -9.60
C PRO A 322 14.31 -21.16 -10.00
N SER A 323 14.40 -21.97 -11.05
CA SER A 323 13.29 -22.82 -11.53
C SER A 323 12.00 -22.07 -11.89
N LYS A 324 12.07 -20.78 -12.20
CA LYS A 324 10.95 -19.96 -12.67
C LYS A 324 11.34 -19.28 -13.98
N GLU A 325 10.36 -19.05 -14.83
CA GLU A 325 10.55 -18.17 -15.98
C GLU A 325 10.89 -16.75 -15.51
N ALA A 326 11.77 -16.09 -16.28
CA ALA A 326 12.11 -14.70 -16.02
C ALA A 326 10.87 -13.82 -16.24
N VAL A 327 10.65 -12.86 -15.35
CA VAL A 327 9.62 -11.84 -15.52
C VAL A 327 10.30 -10.58 -16.04
N THR A 328 9.90 -10.15 -17.23
CA THR A 328 10.39 -8.90 -17.83
C THR A 328 9.22 -7.94 -18.01
N TYR A 329 9.39 -6.68 -17.60
CA TYR A 329 8.40 -5.62 -17.77
C TYR A 329 9.09 -4.27 -17.97
N ASP A 330 8.40 -3.36 -18.66
CA ASP A 330 8.88 -2.02 -18.90
C ASP A 330 8.16 -1.01 -17.99
N VAL A 331 8.90 -0.02 -17.50
CA VAL A 331 8.40 1.10 -16.70
C VAL A 331 8.62 2.37 -17.50
N GLU A 332 7.54 3.05 -17.87
CA GLU A 332 7.56 4.29 -18.65
C GLU A 332 7.34 5.47 -17.72
N LEU A 333 8.36 6.28 -17.46
CA LEU A 333 8.22 7.38 -16.52
C LEU A 333 7.48 8.53 -17.17
N VAL A 334 6.35 8.92 -16.58
CA VAL A 334 5.53 10.03 -17.06
C VAL A 334 5.49 11.14 -16.03
N ASP A 335 5.50 12.38 -16.52
CA ASP A 335 5.28 13.54 -15.66
C ASP A 335 3.78 13.76 -15.51
N CYS A 336 3.25 13.47 -14.32
CA CYS A 336 1.85 13.73 -14.00
C CYS A 336 1.67 14.98 -13.13
N ASP A 337 2.77 15.59 -12.67
CA ASP A 337 2.80 16.73 -11.75
C ASP A 337 3.19 18.04 -12.46
N GLY A 338 3.85 17.95 -13.62
CA GLY A 338 4.42 19.07 -14.37
C GLY A 338 3.52 19.64 -15.47
N ASN A 339 3.30 20.95 -15.32
CA ASN A 339 2.72 22.00 -16.19
C ASN A 339 1.34 21.75 -16.83
#